data_AF-T0Y947-F1
#
_entry.id   AF-T0Y947-F1
#
_cell.length_a   1.000
_cell.length_b   1.000
_cell.length_c   1.000
_cell.angle_alpha   90.00
_cell.angle_beta   90.00
_cell.angle_gamma   90.00
#
_symmetry.space_group_name_H-M   'P 1'
#
loop_
_entity.id
_entity.type
_entity.pdbx_description
1 polymer ?
#
loop_
_entity_poly.entity_id
_entity_poly.type
_entity_poly.pdbx_seq_one_letter_code
_entity_poly.pdbx_strand_id
1 'polypeptide(L)'
;MLESSTLGLDFMADNSRVGFRLQRLEVLNWGTFDKRVWRYALDGRNGLLTGDIGSGKSTLVDAITTLLVPAHRVAYNKAAGADSRERSLRSYVLGHYKSERNEVTGSARPVALRDASSYSVILCVFRNEGYDQAVTLAQV
;
A
#
# COMPACT_ATOMS: atom_id res chain seq x y z
N MET A 1 18.63 48.07 -0.39
CA MET A 1 17.99 47.64 -1.65
C MET A 1 17.91 46.13 -1.57
N LEU A 2 16.74 45.58 -1.26
CA LEU A 2 16.54 44.13 -1.15
C LEU A 2 16.33 43.59 -2.57
N GLU A 3 17.35 42.94 -3.12
CA GLU A 3 17.23 42.21 -4.37
C GLU A 3 16.35 40.99 -4.14
N SER A 4 15.18 40.99 -4.79
CA SER A 4 14.26 39.88 -4.83
C SER A 4 14.95 38.69 -5.49
N SER A 5 15.18 37.61 -4.75
CA SER A 5 15.62 36.35 -5.31
C SER A 5 14.53 35.84 -6.25
N THR A 6 14.73 36.02 -7.55
CA THR A 6 13.97 35.32 -8.58
C THR A 6 14.19 33.84 -8.35
N LEU A 7 13.23 33.20 -7.69
CA LEU A 7 13.05 31.76 -7.69
C LEU A 7 13.11 31.34 -9.15
N GLY A 8 14.24 30.73 -9.53
CA GLY A 8 14.45 30.13 -10.84
C GLY A 8 13.43 29.01 -11.00
N LEU A 9 12.23 29.38 -11.45
CA LEU A 9 11.29 28.48 -12.09
C LEU A 9 11.92 28.10 -13.41
N ASP A 10 12.87 27.16 -13.34
CA ASP A 10 13.36 26.46 -14.51
C ASP A 10 12.19 25.59 -14.98
N PHE A 11 11.36 26.16 -15.84
CA PHE A 11 10.28 25.46 -16.50
C PHE A 11 10.92 24.37 -17.36
N MET A 12 11.12 23.18 -16.80
CA MET A 12 11.47 22.01 -17.58
C MET A 12 10.40 21.88 -18.66
N ALA A 13 10.83 22.04 -19.92
CA ALA A 13 9.98 22.11 -21.11
C ALA A 13 9.14 20.85 -21.37
N ASP A 14 9.25 19.83 -20.51
CA ASP A 14 8.43 18.63 -20.54
C ASP A 14 7.47 18.59 -19.34
N ASN A 15 6.30 19.20 -19.53
CA ASN A 15 5.21 19.19 -18.55
C ASN A 15 4.56 17.79 -18.40
N SER A 16 5.03 16.76 -19.14
CA SER A 16 4.44 15.42 -19.13
C SER A 16 4.50 14.73 -17.77
N ARG A 17 5.44 15.14 -16.90
CA ARG A 17 5.65 14.55 -15.57
C ARG A 17 5.26 15.43 -14.41
N VAL A 18 4.53 16.51 -14.66
CA VAL A 18 3.92 17.29 -13.59
C VAL A 18 2.84 16.47 -12.88
N GLY A 19 2.82 16.59 -11.55
CA GLY A 19 1.89 15.91 -10.65
C GLY A 19 2.57 14.87 -9.76
N PHE A 20 2.01 14.65 -8.57
CA PHE A 20 2.50 13.65 -7.63
C PHE A 20 2.23 12.25 -8.15
N ARG A 21 3.30 11.50 -8.41
CA ARG A 21 3.26 10.13 -8.94
C ARG A 21 3.93 9.18 -7.96
N LEU A 22 3.38 7.99 -7.80
CA LEU A 22 3.93 6.97 -6.90
C LEU A 22 5.31 6.55 -7.40
N GLN A 23 6.35 6.92 -6.64
CA GLN A 23 7.74 6.60 -6.95
C GLN A 23 8.14 5.27 -6.30
N ARG A 24 7.66 5.02 -5.07
CA ARG A 24 8.07 3.86 -4.29
C ARG A 24 6.96 3.41 -3.33
N LEU A 25 6.74 2.10 -3.26
CA LEU A 25 5.92 1.43 -2.25
C LEU A 25 6.81 0.55 -1.40
N GLU A 26 6.66 0.62 -0.07
CA GLU A 26 7.31 -0.27 0.89
C GLU A 26 6.26 -0.83 1.85
N VAL A 27 6.33 -2.14 2.10
CA VAL A 27 5.47 -2.81 3.07
C VAL A 27 6.28 -3.72 3.99
N LEU A 28 5.92 -3.73 5.27
CA LEU A 28 6.42 -4.64 6.28
C LEU A 28 5.22 -5.27 6.99
N ASN A 29 5.24 -6.60 7.15
CA ASN A 29 4.25 -7.34 7.93
C ASN A 29 2.79 -7.03 7.53
N TRP A 30 2.52 -6.92 6.23
CA TRP A 30 1.22 -6.56 5.68
C TRP A 30 0.64 -7.71 4.85
N GLY A 31 -0.48 -8.29 5.27
CA GLY A 31 -1.06 -9.49 4.66
C GLY A 31 -0.04 -10.63 4.62
N THR A 32 0.27 -11.17 3.45
CA THR A 32 1.27 -12.24 3.30
C THR A 32 2.71 -11.74 3.22
N PHE A 33 2.94 -10.42 3.12
CA PHE A 33 4.27 -9.82 3.12
C PHE A 33 4.81 -9.77 4.55
N ASP A 34 5.81 -10.59 4.85
CA ASP A 34 6.25 -10.86 6.23
C ASP A 34 7.78 -10.76 6.40
N LYS A 35 8.23 -10.53 7.65
CA LYS A 35 9.63 -10.60 8.14
C LYS A 35 10.66 -9.63 7.57
N ARG A 36 10.38 -8.98 6.45
CA ARG A 36 11.28 -8.01 5.81
C ARG A 36 10.50 -6.88 5.19
N VAL A 37 11.20 -5.78 4.91
CA VAL A 37 10.68 -4.69 4.08
C VAL A 37 10.67 -5.16 2.63
N TRP A 38 9.47 -5.20 2.05
CA TRP A 38 9.27 -5.45 0.62
C TRP A 38 9.16 -4.11 -0.09
N ARG A 39 10.15 -3.80 -0.93
CA ARG A 39 10.26 -2.53 -1.65
C ARG A 39 9.93 -2.74 -3.13
N TYR A 40 9.08 -1.86 -3.66
CA TYR A 40 8.71 -1.79 -5.07
C TYR A 40 9.03 -0.39 -5.61
N ALA A 41 9.99 -0.30 -6.53
CA ALA A 41 10.28 0.93 -7.26
C ALA A 41 9.37 1.03 -8.48
N LEU A 42 8.60 2.11 -8.56
CA LEU A 42 7.65 2.38 -9.64
C LEU A 42 8.09 3.58 -10.49
N ASP A 43 9.02 4.39 -9.97
CA ASP A 43 9.67 5.50 -10.69
C ASP A 43 8.69 6.49 -11.33
N GLY A 44 7.51 6.67 -10.73
CA GLY A 44 6.46 7.55 -11.23
C GLY A 44 5.79 7.08 -12.52
N ARG A 45 6.04 5.84 -12.94
CA ARG A 45 5.50 5.22 -14.16
C ARG A 45 4.35 4.27 -13.84
N ASN A 46 3.77 3.69 -14.89
CA ASN A 46 2.74 2.67 -14.76
C ASN A 46 3.36 1.37 -14.23
N GLY A 47 2.82 0.86 -13.11
CA GLY A 47 3.16 -0.46 -12.58
C GLY A 47 2.12 -1.51 -12.97
N LEU A 48 2.57 -2.69 -13.38
CA LEU A 48 1.71 -3.85 -13.62
C LEU A 48 1.95 -4.89 -12.51
N LEU A 49 0.92 -5.16 -11.71
CA LEU A 49 0.94 -6.25 -10.73
C LEU A 49 0.37 -7.52 -11.36
N THR A 50 1.23 -8.52 -11.53
CA THR A 50 0.90 -9.83 -12.11
C THR A 50 1.33 -10.97 -11.19
N GLY A 51 0.79 -12.17 -11.40
CA GLY A 51 1.01 -13.37 -10.59
C GLY A 51 -0.27 -14.15 -10.32
N ASP A 52 -0.15 -15.34 -9.77
CA ASP A 52 -1.27 -16.28 -9.56
C ASP A 52 -2.28 -15.81 -8.52
N ILE A 53 -3.42 -16.48 -8.44
CA ILE A 53 -4.41 -16.25 -7.37
C ILE A 53 -3.73 -16.49 -6.00
N GLY A 54 -3.96 -15.59 -5.05
CA GLY A 54 -3.36 -15.69 -3.70
C GLY A 54 -1.94 -15.10 -3.57
N SER A 55 -1.30 -14.65 -4.65
CA SER A 55 0.06 -14.06 -4.63
C SER A 55 0.20 -12.71 -3.89
N GLY A 56 -0.90 -12.09 -3.45
CA GLY A 56 -0.85 -10.83 -2.70
C GLY A 56 -0.97 -9.55 -3.53
N LYS A 57 -1.31 -9.62 -4.83
CA LYS A 57 -1.53 -8.43 -5.68
C LYS A 57 -2.55 -7.44 -5.09
N SER A 58 -3.76 -7.91 -4.79
CA SER A 58 -4.81 -7.07 -4.19
C SER A 58 -4.41 -6.56 -2.79
N THR A 59 -3.57 -7.30 -2.07
CA THR A 59 -3.04 -6.88 -0.77
C THR A 59 -2.14 -5.66 -0.90
N LEU A 60 -1.31 -5.55 -1.96
CA LEU A 60 -0.53 -4.35 -2.23
C LEU A 60 -1.40 -3.15 -2.65
N VAL A 61 -2.43 -3.40 -3.48
CA VAL A 61 -3.40 -2.36 -3.87
C VAL A 61 -4.17 -1.83 -2.66
N ASP A 62 -4.61 -2.73 -1.78
CA ASP A 62 -5.26 -2.37 -0.53
C ASP A 62 -4.30 -1.58 0.39
N ALA A 63 -2.99 -1.88 0.39
CA ALA A 63 -2.00 -1.12 1.15
C ALA A 63 -1.94 0.36 0.70
N ILE A 64 -1.87 0.59 -0.61
CA ILE A 64 -1.91 1.94 -1.19
C ILE A 64 -3.23 2.63 -0.84
N THR A 65 -4.34 1.89 -0.92
CA THR A 65 -5.68 2.40 -0.60
C THR A 65 -5.80 2.81 0.86
N THR A 66 -5.22 2.06 1.81
CA THR A 66 -5.16 2.40 3.24
C THR A 66 -4.51 3.76 3.48
N LEU A 67 -3.50 4.15 2.68
CA LEU A 67 -2.82 5.44 2.82
C LEU A 67 -3.59 6.61 2.20
N LEU A 68 -4.37 6.36 1.15
CA LEU A 68 -5.01 7.41 0.34
C LEU A 68 -6.48 7.66 0.71
N VAL A 69 -7.15 6.68 1.31
CA VAL A 69 -8.58 6.74 1.59
C VAL A 69 -8.81 6.83 3.10
N PRO A 70 -9.65 7.77 3.59
CA PRO A 70 -9.97 7.86 5.01
C PRO A 70 -10.48 6.52 5.56
N ALA A 71 -9.98 6.09 6.72
CA ALA A 71 -10.22 4.76 7.28
C ALA A 71 -11.71 4.35 7.34
N HIS A 72 -12.63 5.29 7.60
CA HIS A 72 -14.07 5.04 7.66
C HIS A 72 -14.75 4.81 6.29
N ARG A 73 -14.02 5.03 5.18
CA ARG A 73 -14.51 4.84 3.81
C ARG A 73 -13.79 3.73 3.06
N VAL A 74 -12.78 3.10 3.67
CA VAL A 74 -12.00 2.05 3.01
C VAL A 74 -12.85 0.79 2.91
N ALA A 75 -13.18 0.40 1.68
CA ALA A 75 -13.70 -0.92 1.37
C ALA A 75 -12.57 -1.78 0.81
N TYR A 76 -12.02 -2.65 1.65
CA TYR A 76 -10.96 -3.59 1.26
C TYR A 76 -11.50 -4.64 0.28
N ASN A 77 -10.66 -5.06 -0.67
CA ASN A 77 -10.94 -6.16 -1.61
C ASN A 77 -12.17 -5.98 -2.53
N LYS A 78 -12.46 -4.75 -2.97
CA LYS A 78 -13.60 -4.44 -3.84
C LYS A 78 -13.59 -5.16 -5.21
N ALA A 79 -12.44 -5.67 -5.65
CA ALA A 79 -12.30 -6.37 -6.93
C ALA A 79 -12.80 -7.83 -6.92
N ALA A 80 -13.03 -8.44 -5.75
CA ALA A 80 -13.35 -9.88 -5.63
C ALA A 80 -14.85 -10.21 -5.56
N GLY A 81 -15.76 -9.22 -5.63
CA GLY A 81 -17.21 -9.44 -5.67
C GLY A 81 -17.84 -10.07 -4.41
N ALA A 82 -17.05 -10.37 -3.38
CA ALA A 82 -17.51 -10.94 -2.12
C ALA A 82 -18.01 -9.84 -1.17
N ASP A 83 -19.08 -10.17 -0.44
CA ASP A 83 -19.68 -9.34 0.60
C ASP A 83 -18.62 -8.72 1.52
N SER A 84 -18.86 -7.47 1.93
CA SER A 84 -17.95 -6.55 2.66
C SER A 84 -17.34 -7.04 3.99
N ARG A 85 -17.50 -8.32 4.34
CA ARG A 85 -17.24 -8.88 5.68
C ARG A 85 -16.00 -9.75 5.80
N GLU A 86 -15.32 -10.13 4.73
CA GLU A 86 -14.23 -11.13 4.86
C GLU A 86 -12.87 -10.56 5.30
N ARG A 87 -12.59 -9.25 5.12
CA ARG A 87 -11.25 -8.69 5.44
C ARG A 87 -11.32 -7.36 6.18
N SER A 88 -10.83 -7.37 7.41
CA SER A 88 -10.60 -6.18 8.23
C SER A 88 -9.13 -5.75 8.15
N LEU A 89 -8.84 -4.50 8.55
CA LEU A 89 -7.45 -4.03 8.72
C LEU A 89 -6.64 -5.00 9.60
N ARG A 90 -7.26 -5.52 10.67
CA ARG A 90 -6.66 -6.50 11.58
C ARG A 90 -6.23 -7.78 10.87
N SER A 91 -7.01 -8.26 9.89
CA SER A 91 -6.64 -9.45 9.11
C SER A 91 -5.38 -9.23 8.26
N TYR A 92 -5.18 -8.01 7.76
CA TYR A 92 -3.94 -7.65 7.06
C TYR A 92 -2.76 -7.58 8.02
N VAL A 93 -2.92 -6.93 9.18
CA VAL A 93 -1.85 -6.83 10.18
C VAL A 93 -1.40 -8.21 10.66
N LEU A 94 -2.34 -9.08 11.03
CA LEU A 94 -2.04 -10.46 11.49
C LEU A 94 -1.61 -11.41 10.37
N GLY A 95 -1.86 -11.04 9.10
CA GLY A 95 -1.49 -11.87 7.95
C GLY A 95 -2.33 -13.15 7.84
N HIS A 96 -3.64 -13.04 7.96
CA HIS A 96 -4.54 -14.19 7.74
C HIS A 96 -4.48 -14.64 6.27
N TYR A 97 -4.03 -15.87 6.01
CA TYR A 97 -3.81 -16.38 4.65
C TYR A 97 -4.51 -17.71 4.34
N LYS A 98 -4.99 -18.43 5.36
CA LYS A 98 -5.71 -19.70 5.23
C LYS A 98 -6.78 -19.78 6.30
N SER A 99 -7.85 -20.54 6.05
CA SER A 99 -8.83 -20.93 7.06
C SER A 99 -8.66 -22.41 7.35
N GLU A 100 -8.46 -22.77 8.61
CA GLU A 100 -8.39 -24.17 9.05
C GLU A 100 -9.70 -24.56 9.73
N ARG A 101 -10.28 -25.65 9.25
CA ARG A 101 -11.50 -26.21 9.81
C ARG A 101 -11.10 -27.19 10.90
N ASN A 102 -11.51 -26.92 12.13
CA ASN A 102 -11.33 -27.85 13.21
C ASN A 102 -12.33 -29.01 13.04
N GLU A 103 -11.82 -30.22 12.81
CA GLU A 103 -12.64 -31.42 12.55
C GLU A 103 -13.50 -31.81 13.76
N VAL A 104 -13.10 -31.42 14.97
CA VAL A 104 -13.81 -31.75 16.23
C VAL A 104 -14.96 -30.77 16.50
N THR A 105 -14.77 -29.48 16.21
CA THR A 105 -15.76 -28.44 16.53
C THR A 105 -16.52 -27.92 15.32
N GLY A 106 -16.14 -28.31 14.09
CA GLY A 106 -16.72 -27.85 12.83
C GLY A 106 -16.46 -26.37 12.50
N SER A 107 -15.81 -25.63 13.40
CA SER A 107 -15.55 -24.20 13.27
C SER A 107 -14.30 -23.92 12.42
N ALA A 108 -14.40 -22.92 11.57
CA ALA A 108 -13.30 -22.45 10.72
C ALA A 108 -12.56 -21.31 11.43
N ARG A 109 -11.25 -21.44 11.62
CA ARG A 109 -10.41 -20.42 12.25
C ARG A 109 -9.35 -19.92 11.27
N PRO A 110 -9.15 -18.59 11.13
CA PRO A 110 -8.09 -18.07 10.29
C PRO A 110 -6.72 -18.42 10.88
N VAL A 111 -5.81 -18.88 10.02
CA VAL A 111 -4.39 -19.09 10.32
C VAL A 111 -3.67 -17.78 10.05
N ALA A 112 -2.99 -17.27 11.08
CA ALA A 112 -2.23 -16.02 11.05
C ALA A 112 -0.74 -16.28 10.87
N LEU A 113 -0.07 -15.44 10.08
CA LEU A 113 1.40 -15.43 10.00
C LEU A 113 2.03 -14.76 11.22
N ARG A 114 1.27 -13.90 11.90
CA ARG A 114 1.74 -13.04 12.99
C ARG A 114 0.75 -13.02 14.15
N ASP A 115 1.26 -12.68 15.33
CA ASP A 115 0.47 -12.45 16.53
C ASP A 115 0.21 -10.94 16.74
N ALA A 116 -0.47 -10.60 17.84
CA ALA A 116 -0.83 -9.23 18.18
C ALA A 116 0.36 -8.37 18.68
N SER A 117 1.55 -8.94 18.86
CA SER A 117 2.76 -8.19 19.22
C SER A 117 3.49 -7.64 17.99
N SER A 118 3.11 -8.09 16.80
CA SER A 118 3.66 -7.61 15.53
C SER A 118 3.01 -6.30 15.10
N TYR A 119 3.79 -5.43 14.48
CA TYR A 119 3.31 -4.21 13.81
C TYR A 119 3.48 -4.34 12.29
N SER A 120 2.68 -3.56 11.55
CA SER A 120 2.77 -3.42 10.09
C SER A 120 3.27 -2.05 9.75
N VAL A 121 3.93 -1.90 8.60
CA VAL A 121 4.27 -0.58 8.06
C VAL A 121 3.89 -0.56 6.59
N ILE A 122 3.23 0.51 6.17
CA ILE A 122 2.96 0.80 4.76
C ILE A 122 3.51 2.19 4.49
N LEU A 123 4.30 2.33 3.44
CA LEU A 123 4.92 3.59 3.05
C LEU A 123 4.83 3.78 1.53
N CYS A 124 4.32 4.93 1.11
CA CYS A 124 4.31 5.35 -0.29
C CYS A 124 5.02 6.69 -0.43
N VAL A 125 6.03 6.75 -1.30
CA VAL A 125 6.68 8.00 -1.70
C VAL A 125 6.09 8.45 -3.02
N PHE A 126 5.57 9.67 -3.05
CA PHE A 126 5.09 10.33 -4.26
C PHE A 126 6.03 11.47 -4.63
N ARG A 127 6.42 11.56 -5.91
CA ARG A 127 7.28 12.63 -6.42
C ARG A 127 6.60 13.39 -7.55
N ASN A 128 6.73 14.70 -7.52
CA ASN A 128 6.37 15.62 -8.58
C ASN A 128 7.67 16.11 -9.23
N GLU A 129 8.08 15.44 -10.31
CA GLU A 129 9.39 15.69 -10.94
C GLU A 129 9.49 17.11 -11.52
N GLY A 130 8.37 17.66 -12.03
CA GLY A 130 8.37 18.99 -12.62
C GLY A 130 8.60 20.14 -11.62
N TYR A 131 8.43 19.89 -10.32
CA TYR A 131 8.70 20.87 -9.26
C TYR A 131 9.77 20.38 -8.26
N ASP A 132 10.42 19.25 -8.54
CA ASP A 132 11.33 18.55 -7.63
C ASP A 132 10.80 18.41 -6.17
N GLN A 133 9.51 18.09 -6.04
CA GLN A 133 8.86 17.91 -4.74
C GLN A 133 8.61 16.43 -4.45
N ALA A 134 8.77 16.03 -3.19
CA ALA A 134 8.43 14.68 -2.73
C ALA A 134 7.56 14.72 -1.47
N VAL A 135 6.57 13.83 -1.42
CA VAL A 135 5.67 13.64 -0.27
C VAL A 135 5.66 12.16 0.07
N THR A 136 5.78 11.84 1.36
CA THR A 136 5.68 10.45 1.85
C THR A 136 4.42 10.31 2.68
N LEU A 137 3.62 9.30 2.36
CA LEU A 137 2.51 8.84 3.21
C LEU A 137 2.95 7.55 3.90
N ALA A 138 2.71 7.44 5.20
CA ALA A 138 3.04 6.25 5.97
C ALA A 138 1.97 5.95 7.02
N GLN A 139 1.73 4.66 7.25
CA GLN A 139 0.90 4.13 8.33
C GLN A 139 1.68 3.04 9.04
N VAL A 140 1.66 3.09 10.36
CA VAL A 140 2.23 2.08 11.29
C VAL A 140 1.11 1.51 12.15
#